data_AF-A0A6F8Y040-F1
#
_entry.id   AF-A0A6F8Y040-F1
#
_cell.length_a   1.000
_cell.length_b   1.000
_cell.length_c   1.000
_cell.angle_alpha   90.00
_cell.angle_beta   90.00
_cell.angle_gamma   90.00
#
_symmetry.space_group_name_H-M   'P 1'
#
loop_
_entity.id
_entity.type
_entity.pdbx_description
1 polymer ?
#
loop_
_entity_poly.entity_id
_entity_poly.type
_entity_poly.pdbx_seq_one_letter_code
_entity_poly.pdbx_strand_id
1 'polypeptide(L)'
;MSVPGLRREDLPVLDRLLCMAWEWVAPVVTGTAGVVGVVFTWFAGAQGRKHTERMIEQTRLADDRTRLLNERKDAYLTALRTIELRKRRERYRERGKLERIQQLDERWPKAERVHMEMEALIGIRAFGSKRVLDLADRWYDADEAGDAKASTELVEQLQQAIRAELHGGAQADR
;
A
#
# COMPACT_ATOMS: atom_id res chain seq x y z
N MET A 1 -16.67 100.78 -0.93
CA MET A 1 -15.93 99.52 -1.12
C MET A 1 -15.86 98.84 0.25
N SER A 2 -16.79 97.91 0.49
CA SER A 2 -16.93 97.15 1.73
C SER A 2 -16.54 95.70 1.45
N VAL A 3 -15.76 95.07 2.34
CA VAL A 3 -16.22 94.07 3.31
C VAL A 3 -15.09 93.82 4.33
N PRO A 4 -15.37 93.84 5.65
CA PRO A 4 -14.47 93.41 6.72
C PRO A 4 -14.70 91.93 7.12
N GLY A 5 -13.65 91.23 7.55
CA GLY A 5 -13.71 89.86 8.09
C GLY A 5 -12.34 89.21 8.05
N LEU A 6 -11.88 88.38 8.98
CA LEU A 6 -12.49 87.72 10.13
C LEU A 6 -11.35 87.43 11.11
N ARG A 7 -11.67 87.51 12.40
CA ARG A 7 -10.76 87.49 13.55
C ARG A 7 -10.26 86.05 13.82
N ARG A 8 -9.01 85.93 14.28
CA ARG A 8 -8.22 84.70 14.47
C ARG A 8 -8.59 83.91 15.75
N GLU A 9 -9.86 83.85 16.10
CA GLU A 9 -10.33 83.26 17.37
C GLU A 9 -11.53 82.35 17.14
N ASP A 10 -11.29 81.21 16.50
CA ASP A 10 -12.18 80.05 16.55
C ASP A 10 -11.30 78.87 16.15
N LEU A 11 -10.93 78.00 17.10
CA LEU A 11 -10.61 76.57 16.94
C LEU A 11 -9.97 75.99 18.21
N PRO A 12 -10.74 75.73 19.29
CA PRO A 12 -10.31 74.79 20.33
C PRO A 12 -11.14 73.49 20.37
N VAL A 13 -12.08 73.28 19.43
CA VAL A 13 -13.05 72.17 19.51
C VAL A 13 -12.60 70.92 18.73
N LEU A 14 -11.87 71.06 17.62
CA LEU A 14 -11.46 69.91 16.80
C LEU A 14 -10.33 69.08 17.41
N ASP A 15 -9.51 69.68 18.29
CA ASP A 15 -8.38 68.98 18.91
C ASP A 15 -8.82 68.01 20.03
N ARG A 16 -9.92 68.32 20.74
CA ARG A 16 -10.46 67.44 21.79
C ARG A 16 -11.26 66.24 21.25
N LEU A 17 -11.88 66.36 20.08
CA LEU A 17 -12.66 65.27 19.50
C LEU A 17 -11.78 64.21 18.82
N LEU A 18 -10.64 64.60 18.25
CA LEU A 18 -9.67 63.66 17.66
C LEU A 18 -8.90 62.85 18.71
N CYS A 19 -8.63 63.44 19.89
CA CYS A 19 -7.92 62.75 20.97
C CYS A 19 -8.74 61.60 21.60
N MET A 20 -10.03 61.82 21.83
CA MET A 20 -10.93 60.80 22.41
C MET A 20 -11.21 59.64 21.44
N ALA A 21 -11.26 59.89 20.12
CA ALA A 21 -11.53 58.84 19.14
C ALA A 21 -10.38 57.83 18.98
N TRP A 22 -9.13 58.23 19.27
CA TRP A 22 -7.95 57.37 19.12
C TRP A 22 -7.65 56.52 20.38
N GLU A 23 -8.13 56.95 21.55
CA GLU A 23 -7.97 56.24 22.83
C GLU A 23 -8.74 54.91 22.90
N TRP A 24 -9.87 54.80 22.19
CA TRP A 24 -10.67 53.56 22.13
C TRP A 24 -10.25 52.61 21.01
N VAL A 25 -9.57 53.10 19.97
CA VAL A 25 -9.08 52.28 18.85
C VAL A 25 -7.91 51.40 19.29
N ALA A 26 -7.02 51.92 20.14
CA ALA A 26 -5.88 51.18 20.66
C ALA A 26 -6.27 49.86 21.39
N PRO A 27 -7.20 49.83 22.37
CA PRO A 27 -7.55 48.59 23.05
C PRO A 27 -8.40 47.63 22.19
N VAL A 28 -9.27 48.13 21.31
CA VAL A 28 -10.13 47.26 20.47
C VAL A 28 -9.31 46.53 19.41
N VAL A 29 -8.36 47.21 18.75
CA VAL A 29 -7.46 46.59 17.76
C VAL A 29 -6.52 45.58 18.45
N THR A 30 -6.00 45.91 19.63
CA THR A 30 -5.09 45.03 20.39
C THR A 30 -5.81 43.80 20.94
N GLY A 31 -7.05 43.95 21.41
CA GLY A 31 -7.89 42.83 21.88
C GLY A 31 -8.29 41.86 20.77
N THR A 32 -8.61 42.36 19.57
CA THR A 32 -8.95 41.50 18.43
C THR A 32 -7.76 40.72 17.87
N ALA A 33 -6.54 41.29 17.89
CA ALA A 33 -5.35 40.60 17.41
C ALA A 33 -4.99 39.36 18.25
N GLY A 34 -5.17 39.43 19.57
CA GLY A 34 -4.92 38.30 20.47
C GLY A 34 -5.89 37.13 20.28
N VAL A 35 -7.19 37.42 20.08
CA VAL A 35 -8.23 36.38 19.91
C VAL A 35 -8.10 35.69 18.55
N VAL A 36 -7.78 36.43 17.48
CA VAL A 36 -7.56 35.86 16.15
C VAL A 36 -6.36 34.92 16.14
N GLY A 37 -5.27 35.28 16.83
CA GLY A 37 -4.09 34.42 16.97
C GLY A 37 -4.39 33.09 17.65
N VAL A 38 -5.13 33.11 18.78
CA VAL A 38 -5.50 31.89 19.52
C VAL A 38 -6.42 30.97 18.70
N VAL A 39 -7.37 31.55 17.96
CA VAL A 39 -8.26 30.77 17.07
C VAL A 39 -7.45 30.16 15.91
N PHE A 40 -6.52 30.89 15.30
CA PHE A 40 -5.67 30.35 14.23
C PHE A 40 -4.77 29.23 14.72
N THR A 41 -4.15 29.36 15.90
CA THR A 41 -3.33 28.31 16.50
C THR A 41 -4.15 27.06 16.86
N TRP A 42 -5.39 27.23 17.35
CA TRP A 42 -6.30 26.10 17.56
C TRP A 42 -6.72 25.46 16.23
N PHE A 43 -7.12 26.24 15.22
CA PHE A 43 -7.51 25.71 13.91
C PHE A 43 -6.36 24.96 13.22
N ALA A 44 -5.13 25.47 13.32
CA ALA A 44 -3.93 24.80 12.83
C ALA A 44 -3.65 23.47 13.56
N GLY A 45 -3.81 23.43 14.89
CA GLY A 45 -3.68 22.19 15.68
C GLY A 45 -4.81 21.16 15.46
N ALA A 46 -6.00 21.62 15.10
CA ALA A 46 -7.15 20.77 14.77
C ALA A 46 -7.08 20.21 13.34
N GLN A 47 -6.55 20.98 12.37
CA GLN A 47 -6.27 20.49 11.03
C GLN A 47 -5.11 19.50 10.99
N GLY A 48 -4.08 19.69 11.83
CA GLY A 48 -2.97 18.75 11.97
C GLY A 48 -3.43 17.33 12.28
N ARG A 49 -4.26 17.14 13.32
CA ARG A 49 -4.73 15.79 13.75
C ARG A 49 -5.53 15.05 12.68
N LYS A 50 -6.46 15.73 12.00
CA LYS A 50 -7.25 15.12 10.91
C LYS A 50 -6.41 14.78 9.68
N HIS A 51 -5.32 15.51 9.43
CA HIS A 51 -4.41 15.22 8.33
C HIS A 51 -3.45 14.06 8.69
N THR A 52 -2.96 14.02 9.92
CA THR A 52 -2.14 12.91 10.43
C THR A 52 -2.93 11.61 10.51
N GLU A 53 -4.20 11.64 10.95
CA GLU A 53 -5.08 10.46 10.97
C GLU A 53 -5.29 9.91 9.55
N ARG A 54 -5.59 10.78 8.58
CA ARG A 54 -5.76 10.36 7.17
C ARG A 54 -4.47 9.85 6.54
N MET A 55 -3.32 10.47 6.84
CA MET A 55 -2.02 9.99 6.38
C MET A 55 -1.68 8.63 7.00
N ILE A 56 -1.91 8.43 8.30
CA ILE A 56 -1.68 7.14 8.96
C ILE A 56 -2.58 6.06 8.37
N GLU A 57 -3.86 6.35 8.11
CA GLU A 57 -4.77 5.39 7.46
C GLU A 57 -4.34 5.07 6.03
N GLN A 58 -3.93 6.07 5.25
CA GLN A 58 -3.43 5.86 3.89
C GLN A 58 -2.12 5.08 3.86
N THR A 59 -1.19 5.35 4.79
CA THR A 59 0.05 4.60 4.93
C THR A 59 -0.23 3.15 5.34
N ARG A 60 -1.13 2.92 6.31
CA ARG A 60 -1.52 1.56 6.71
C ARG A 60 -2.11 0.77 5.55
N LEU A 61 -3.00 1.37 4.77
CA LEU A 61 -3.59 0.71 3.60
C LEU A 61 -2.55 0.40 2.52
N ALA A 62 -1.56 1.28 2.31
CA ALA A 62 -0.46 1.04 1.38
C ALA A 62 0.49 -0.07 1.88
N ASP A 63 0.77 -0.10 3.18
CA ASP A 63 1.61 -1.13 3.82
C ASP A 63 0.92 -2.50 3.78
N ASP A 64 -0.37 -2.57 4.08
CA ASP A 64 -1.17 -3.80 4.02
C ASP A 64 -1.21 -4.36 2.59
N ARG A 65 -1.38 -3.49 1.57
CA ARG A 65 -1.31 -3.90 0.16
C ARG A 65 0.05 -4.46 -0.21
N THR A 66 1.12 -3.76 0.18
CA THR A 66 2.49 -4.21 -0.07
C THR A 66 2.75 -5.57 0.57
N ARG A 67 2.30 -5.74 1.81
CA ARG A 67 2.42 -7.00 2.55
C ARG A 67 1.69 -8.13 1.83
N LEU A 68 0.44 -7.95 1.45
CA LEU A 68 -0.34 -8.97 0.73
C LEU A 68 0.28 -9.33 -0.63
N LEU A 69 0.85 -8.35 -1.34
CA LEU A 69 1.56 -8.61 -2.59
C LEU A 69 2.83 -9.44 -2.37
N ASN A 70 3.56 -9.19 -1.29
CA ASN A 70 4.75 -9.96 -0.94
C ASN A 70 4.37 -11.39 -0.50
N GLU A 71 3.35 -11.55 0.35
CA GLU A 71 2.84 -12.86 0.75
C GLU A 71 2.36 -13.69 -0.46
N ARG A 72 1.69 -13.04 -1.43
CA ARG A 72 1.33 -13.67 -2.71
C ARG A 72 2.55 -14.08 -3.53
N LYS A 73 3.57 -13.20 -3.64
CA LYS A 73 4.81 -13.50 -4.38
C LYS A 73 5.53 -14.71 -3.78
N ASP A 74 5.65 -14.75 -2.45
CA ASP A 74 6.31 -15.84 -1.75
C ASP A 74 5.55 -17.16 -1.96
N ALA A 75 4.21 -17.13 -1.84
CA ALA A 75 3.37 -18.29 -2.15
C ALA A 75 3.61 -18.82 -3.57
N TYR A 76 3.65 -17.93 -4.57
CA TYR A 76 3.89 -18.28 -5.96
C TYR A 76 5.29 -18.86 -6.18
N LEU A 77 6.32 -18.28 -5.56
CA LEU A 77 7.69 -18.78 -5.66
C LEU A 77 7.83 -20.18 -5.04
N THR A 78 7.22 -20.41 -3.89
CA THR A 78 7.20 -21.73 -3.24
C THR A 78 6.52 -22.76 -4.13
N ALA A 79 5.38 -22.42 -4.74
CA ALA A 79 4.69 -23.32 -5.68
C ALA A 79 5.52 -23.65 -6.92
N LEU A 80 6.14 -22.63 -7.54
CA LEU A 80 7.04 -22.83 -8.69
C LEU A 80 8.24 -23.71 -8.35
N ARG A 81 8.79 -23.55 -7.13
CA ARG A 81 9.91 -24.37 -6.65
C ARG A 81 9.51 -25.83 -6.49
N THR A 82 8.34 -26.10 -5.92
CA THR A 82 7.79 -27.47 -5.76
C THR A 82 7.58 -28.13 -7.12
N ILE A 83 6.97 -27.40 -8.07
CA ILE A 83 6.77 -27.86 -9.45
C ILE A 83 8.09 -28.19 -10.16
N GLU A 84 9.09 -27.32 -10.07
CA GLU A 84 10.38 -27.53 -10.74
C GLU A 84 11.12 -28.75 -10.15
N LEU A 85 11.07 -28.94 -8.83
CA LEU A 85 11.65 -30.11 -8.18
C LEU A 85 10.98 -31.40 -8.68
N ARG A 86 9.65 -31.40 -8.81
CA ARG A 86 8.89 -32.52 -9.36
C ARG A 86 9.26 -32.82 -10.81
N LYS A 87 9.29 -31.79 -11.68
CA LYS A 87 9.73 -31.90 -13.08
C LYS A 87 11.15 -32.45 -13.21
N ARG A 88 12.10 -32.02 -12.36
CA ARG A 88 13.47 -32.57 -12.36
C ARG A 88 13.50 -34.04 -12.01
N ARG A 89 12.76 -34.45 -10.99
CA ARG A 89 12.69 -35.85 -10.56
C ARG A 89 12.10 -36.74 -11.65
N GLU A 90 11.04 -36.28 -12.32
CA GLU A 90 10.44 -37.00 -13.46
C GLU A 90 11.44 -37.14 -14.61
N ARG A 91 12.07 -36.04 -15.04
CA ARG A 91 13.09 -36.07 -16.10
C ARG A 91 14.26 -37.00 -15.79
N TYR A 92 14.65 -37.15 -14.52
CA TYR A 92 15.68 -38.11 -14.14
C TYR A 92 15.17 -39.55 -14.14
N ARG A 93 13.91 -39.78 -13.78
CA ARG A 93 13.26 -41.09 -13.85
C ARG A 93 13.17 -41.58 -15.29
N GLU A 94 12.64 -40.74 -16.19
CA GLU A 94 12.55 -41.03 -17.64
C GLU A 94 13.92 -41.36 -18.26
N ARG A 95 14.99 -40.71 -17.79
CA ARG A 95 16.36 -40.93 -18.27
C ARG A 95 17.10 -42.05 -17.54
N GLY A 96 16.45 -42.77 -16.61
CA GLY A 96 17.07 -43.83 -15.81
C GLY A 96 18.21 -43.36 -14.89
N LYS A 97 18.30 -42.07 -14.56
CA LYS A 97 19.40 -41.49 -13.78
C LYS A 97 19.15 -41.62 -12.27
N LEU A 98 19.12 -42.86 -11.77
CA LEU A 98 18.80 -43.15 -10.37
C LEU A 98 19.72 -42.44 -9.36
N GLU A 99 21.01 -42.33 -9.64
CA GLU A 99 21.97 -41.59 -8.79
C GLU A 99 21.58 -40.11 -8.62
N ARG A 100 21.07 -39.47 -9.68
CA ARG A 100 20.62 -38.07 -9.60
C ARG A 100 19.33 -37.93 -8.80
N ILE A 101 18.47 -38.94 -8.83
CA ILE A 101 17.28 -38.99 -7.98
C ILE A 101 17.69 -39.15 -6.52
N GLN A 102 18.68 -40.00 -6.21
CA GLN A 102 19.21 -40.15 -4.86
C GLN A 102 19.82 -38.84 -4.34
N GLN A 103 20.66 -38.17 -5.15
CA GLN A 103 21.20 -36.84 -4.79
C GLN A 103 20.10 -35.79 -4.53
N LEU A 104 19.01 -35.82 -5.31
CA LEU A 104 17.85 -34.97 -5.05
C LEU A 104 17.14 -35.36 -3.74
N ASP A 105 16.98 -36.65 -3.48
CA ASP A 105 16.29 -37.18 -2.31
C ASP A 105 17.10 -36.94 -1.02
N GLU A 106 18.44 -36.90 -1.09
CA GLU A 106 19.32 -36.49 0.01
C GLU A 106 19.20 -34.99 0.30
N ARG A 107 19.25 -34.16 -0.75
CA ARG A 107 19.19 -32.69 -0.59
C ARG A 107 17.80 -32.18 -0.22
N TRP A 108 16.76 -32.86 -0.69
CA TRP A 108 15.36 -32.56 -0.36
C TRP A 108 14.67 -33.86 0.05
N PRO A 109 14.78 -34.24 1.34
CA PRO A 109 14.13 -35.44 1.87
C PRO A 109 12.62 -35.44 1.62
N LYS A 110 12.00 -36.63 1.65
CA LYS A 110 10.55 -36.77 1.42
C LYS A 110 9.72 -35.85 2.32
N ALA A 111 10.08 -35.74 3.60
CA ALA A 111 9.40 -34.88 4.56
C ALA A 111 9.47 -33.39 4.15
N GLU A 112 10.66 -32.91 3.76
CA GLU A 112 10.89 -31.55 3.27
C GLU A 112 10.02 -31.26 2.05
N ARG A 113 9.97 -32.19 1.09
CA ARG A 113 9.17 -32.01 -0.14
C ARG A 113 7.69 -31.91 0.15
N VAL A 114 7.19 -32.77 1.02
CA VAL A 114 5.79 -32.77 1.46
C VAL A 114 5.47 -31.45 2.19
N HIS A 115 6.39 -30.96 3.02
CA HIS A 115 6.23 -29.67 3.68
C HIS A 115 6.17 -28.51 2.67
N MET A 116 7.11 -28.45 1.72
CA MET A 116 7.11 -27.44 0.66
C MET A 116 5.84 -27.48 -0.21
N GLU A 117 5.28 -28.66 -0.46
CA GLU A 117 4.03 -28.83 -1.18
C GLU A 117 2.84 -28.30 -0.36
N MET A 118 2.78 -28.59 0.94
CA MET A 118 1.77 -28.02 1.82
C MET A 118 1.88 -26.50 1.90
N GLU A 119 3.07 -25.94 2.06
CA GLU A 119 3.29 -24.49 2.09
C GLU A 119 2.84 -23.83 0.76
N ALA A 120 3.17 -24.43 -0.37
CA ALA A 120 2.73 -23.95 -1.68
C ALA A 120 1.20 -23.94 -1.78
N LEU A 121 0.53 -25.03 -1.39
CA LEU A 121 -0.93 -25.15 -1.44
C LEU A 121 -1.61 -24.16 -0.50
N ILE A 122 -1.14 -24.05 0.75
CA ILE A 122 -1.67 -23.10 1.74
C ILE A 122 -1.48 -21.68 1.22
N GLY A 123 -0.30 -21.34 0.72
CA GLY A 123 0.01 -20.03 0.18
C GLY A 123 -0.86 -19.66 -1.01
N ILE A 124 -1.02 -20.57 -1.98
CA ILE A 124 -1.91 -20.36 -3.13
C ILE A 124 -3.36 -20.19 -2.66
N ARG A 125 -3.85 -21.00 -1.72
CA ARG A 125 -5.23 -20.89 -1.18
C ARG A 125 -5.48 -19.60 -0.42
N ALA A 126 -4.50 -19.13 0.35
CA ALA A 126 -4.64 -17.91 1.12
C ALA A 126 -4.52 -16.65 0.27
N PHE A 127 -3.57 -16.63 -0.68
CA PHE A 127 -3.15 -15.39 -1.36
C PHE A 127 -3.31 -15.41 -2.87
N GLY A 128 -3.48 -16.58 -3.48
CA GLY A 128 -3.57 -16.74 -4.93
C GLY A 128 -4.82 -16.09 -5.52
N SER A 129 -4.72 -15.71 -6.79
CA SER A 129 -5.90 -15.31 -7.54
C SER A 129 -6.81 -16.51 -7.79
N LYS A 130 -8.11 -16.24 -8.06
CA LYS A 130 -9.05 -17.29 -8.44
C LYS A 130 -8.57 -18.13 -9.63
N ARG A 131 -7.92 -17.49 -10.62
CA ARG A 131 -7.38 -18.19 -11.79
C ARG A 131 -6.25 -19.14 -11.43
N VAL A 132 -5.32 -18.70 -10.57
CA VAL A 132 -4.20 -19.52 -10.10
C VAL A 132 -4.71 -20.67 -9.25
N LEU A 133 -5.73 -20.43 -8.41
CA LEU A 133 -6.40 -21.46 -7.62
C LEU A 133 -7.03 -22.53 -8.50
N ASP A 134 -7.88 -22.14 -9.46
CA ASP A 134 -8.56 -23.08 -10.35
C ASP A 134 -7.56 -23.95 -11.14
N LEU A 135 -6.43 -23.37 -11.56
CA LEU A 135 -5.36 -24.11 -12.25
C LEU A 135 -4.59 -25.05 -11.32
N ALA A 136 -4.33 -24.63 -10.08
CA ALA A 136 -3.66 -25.46 -9.08
C ALA A 136 -4.53 -26.66 -8.66
N ASP A 137 -5.83 -26.46 -8.44
CA ASP A 137 -6.76 -27.54 -8.10
C ASP A 137 -6.87 -28.54 -9.25
N ARG A 138 -7.07 -28.08 -10.49
CA ARG A 138 -7.09 -28.97 -11.67
C ARG A 138 -5.79 -29.73 -11.86
N TRP A 139 -4.66 -29.08 -11.60
CA TRP A 139 -3.35 -29.73 -11.68
C TRP A 139 -3.24 -30.86 -10.64
N TYR A 140 -3.71 -30.62 -9.41
CA TYR A 140 -3.74 -31.63 -8.37
C TYR A 140 -4.64 -32.81 -8.74
N ASP A 141 -5.85 -32.53 -9.24
CA ASP A 141 -6.79 -33.55 -9.70
C ASP A 141 -6.20 -34.40 -10.85
N ALA A 142 -5.54 -33.75 -11.83
CA ALA A 142 -4.90 -34.45 -12.95
C ALA A 142 -3.71 -35.31 -12.49
N ASP A 143 -2.95 -34.83 -11.51
CA ASP A 143 -1.82 -35.55 -10.93
C ASP A 143 -2.28 -36.76 -10.11
N GLU A 144 -3.34 -36.63 -9.31
CA GLU A 144 -3.97 -37.73 -8.57
C GLU A 144 -4.56 -38.79 -9.52
N ALA A 145 -5.15 -38.35 -10.63
CA ALA A 145 -5.63 -39.22 -11.69
C ALA A 145 -4.51 -39.89 -12.51
N GLY A 146 -3.25 -39.50 -12.33
CA GLY A 146 -2.11 -40.01 -13.08
C GLY A 146 -2.07 -39.54 -14.55
N ASP A 147 -2.84 -38.52 -14.92
CA ASP A 147 -2.80 -37.93 -16.27
C ASP A 147 -1.60 -37.00 -16.41
N ALA A 148 -0.45 -37.59 -16.73
CA ALA A 148 0.81 -36.88 -16.90
C ALA A 148 0.75 -35.78 -17.98
N LYS A 149 -0.05 -35.97 -19.04
CA LYS A 149 -0.18 -35.00 -20.12
C LYS A 149 -0.95 -33.77 -19.65
N ALA A 150 -2.13 -33.99 -19.07
CA ALA A 150 -2.95 -32.90 -18.52
C ALA A 150 -2.22 -32.17 -17.40
N SER A 151 -1.55 -32.91 -16.50
CA SER A 151 -0.74 -32.34 -15.42
C SER A 151 0.37 -31.42 -15.96
N THR A 152 1.08 -31.85 -17.02
CA THR A 152 2.13 -31.03 -17.63
C THR A 152 1.58 -29.75 -18.26
N GLU A 153 0.47 -29.84 -19.00
CA GLU A 153 -0.18 -28.70 -19.63
C GLU A 153 -0.68 -27.69 -18.58
N LEU A 154 -1.33 -28.18 -17.52
CA LEU A 154 -1.83 -27.35 -16.43
C LEU A 154 -0.71 -26.65 -15.67
N VAL A 155 0.43 -27.31 -15.47
CA VAL A 155 1.61 -26.66 -14.89
C VAL A 155 2.10 -25.52 -15.77
N GLU A 156 2.13 -25.69 -17.09
CA GLU A 156 2.55 -24.60 -18.00
C GLU A 156 1.57 -23.43 -17.95
N GLN A 157 0.27 -23.70 -17.94
CA GLN A 157 -0.76 -22.67 -17.78
C GLN A 157 -0.65 -21.96 -16.42
N LEU A 158 -0.38 -22.69 -15.34
CA LEU A 158 -0.17 -22.15 -14.00
C LEU A 158 1.07 -21.25 -13.95
N GLN A 159 2.18 -21.68 -14.56
CA GLN A 159 3.40 -20.89 -14.68
C GLN A 159 3.17 -19.60 -15.46
N GLN A 160 2.42 -19.67 -16.56
CA GLN A 160 2.06 -18.50 -17.35
C GLN A 160 1.15 -17.54 -16.57
N ALA A 161 0.15 -18.06 -15.85
CA ALA A 161 -0.75 -17.25 -15.01
C ALA A 161 0.01 -16.54 -13.89
N ILE A 162 0.85 -17.26 -13.14
CA ILE A 162 1.71 -16.69 -12.10
C ILE A 162 2.63 -15.61 -12.69
N ARG A 163 3.29 -15.90 -13.83
CA ARG A 163 4.15 -14.92 -14.49
C ARG A 163 3.38 -13.67 -14.89
N ALA A 164 2.20 -13.82 -15.49
CA ALA A 164 1.36 -12.71 -15.91
C ALA A 164 0.95 -11.83 -14.72
N GLU A 165 0.60 -12.42 -13.57
CA GLU A 165 0.25 -11.65 -12.37
C GLU A 165 1.44 -10.93 -11.75
N LEU A 166 2.61 -11.59 -11.70
CA LEU A 166 3.84 -10.99 -11.19
C LEU A 166 4.32 -9.81 -12.04
N HIS A 167 4.12 -9.86 -13.37
CA HIS A 167 4.53 -8.79 -14.28
C HIS A 167 3.44 -7.71 -14.43
N GLY A 168 2.16 -8.11 -14.45
CA GLY A 168 1.02 -7.19 -14.58
C GLY A 168 0.81 -6.33 -13.33
N GLY A 169 1.12 -6.85 -12.14
CA GLY A 169 1.12 -6.05 -10.91
C GLY A 169 2.18 -4.94 -10.89
N ALA A 170 3.26 -5.07 -11.66
CA ALA A 170 4.31 -4.04 -11.75
C ALA A 170 3.95 -2.90 -12.72
N GLN A 171 2.89 -3.04 -13.51
CA GLN A 171 2.46 -2.07 -14.51
C GLN A 171 1.31 -1.17 -14.05
N ALA A 172 0.59 -1.55 -12.99
CA ALA A 172 -0.51 -0.76 -12.43
C ALA A 172 -0.04 0.37 -11.49
N ASP A 173 1.27 0.49 -11.24
CA ASP A 173 1.90 1.43 -10.28
C ASP A 173 2.82 2.47 -10.96
N ARG A 174 2.65 2.71 -12.27
CA ARG A 174 3.26 3.85 -13.00
C ARG A 174 2.20 4.74 -13.61
#